data_AF-A0A9P7NX78-F1
#
_entry.id   AF-A0A9P7NX78-F1
#
_cell.length_a   1.000
_cell.length_b   1.000
_cell.length_c   1.000
_cell.angle_alpha   90.00
_cell.angle_beta   90.00
_cell.angle_gamma   90.00
#
_symmetry.space_group_name_H-M   'P 1'
#
loop_
_entity.id
_entity.type
_entity.pdbx_description
1 polymer ?
#
loop_
_entity_poly.entity_id
_entity_poly.type
_entity_poly.pdbx_seq_one_letter_code
_entity_poly.pdbx_strand_id
1 'polypeptide(L)'
;MSSLPWDYIAKLVCIGDSGCGKSSLTIRLCEGRFSPHHDVTIGVEFGSRIVPVGPPYSKPATFLPSSSPRRPSSSSSSSSSPPSAPTGAPAPAPIPIPDGLPEPPRDTSHVPQKHMKLSLWDTAGQETYKSVTRSYFRGASGALLVFDLSRRQTFEHVTDWLNDLRQIAEPDIVVVLVGNKADLIKGDGLGHGDGDGEGEGEGEGEGEGKGETAENKDKDKDKDNKREVTRQEAEAWARKNGVMEYVETSAKSGENVESAFMRVAERIYQNIQAGKYDLNDRRSGVKGPAAGGHRQVKLGVGKAASSSSGGCC
;
A
#
# COMPACT_ATOMS: atom_id res chain seq x y z
N MET A 1 -29.77 5.60 19.85
CA MET A 1 -28.35 5.96 19.67
C MET A 1 -27.95 5.47 18.29
N SER A 2 -27.68 6.36 17.35
CA SER A 2 -27.26 5.97 16.00
C SER A 2 -25.93 5.24 16.09
N SER A 3 -25.87 4.00 15.60
CA SER A 3 -24.63 3.25 15.45
C SER A 3 -23.67 4.05 14.56
N LEU A 4 -22.41 4.15 14.96
CA LEU A 4 -21.39 4.77 14.11
C LEU A 4 -21.27 3.99 12.79
N PRO A 5 -21.00 4.66 11.65
CA PRO A 5 -20.90 4.00 10.35
C PRO A 5 -19.57 3.23 10.16
N TRP A 6 -18.78 3.07 11.22
CA TRP A 6 -17.49 2.40 11.21
C TRP A 6 -17.25 1.69 12.55
N ASP A 7 -16.49 0.59 12.50
CA ASP A 7 -16.08 -0.21 13.67
C ASP A 7 -14.69 0.20 14.19
N TYR A 8 -13.82 0.67 13.29
CA TYR A 8 -12.44 1.04 13.62
C TYR A 8 -12.06 2.39 13.02
N ILE A 9 -11.13 3.10 13.65
CA ILE A 9 -10.42 4.23 13.04
C ILE A 9 -8.94 3.86 12.98
N ALA A 10 -8.32 4.06 11.81
CA ALA A 10 -6.87 3.93 11.65
C ALA A 10 -6.28 5.24 11.13
N LYS A 11 -5.16 5.66 11.70
CA LYS A 11 -4.38 6.80 11.21
C LYS A 11 -3.38 6.34 10.15
N LEU A 12 -3.50 6.89 8.95
CA LEU A 12 -2.61 6.66 7.82
C LEU A 12 -1.86 7.96 7.47
N VAL A 13 -0.55 7.85 7.25
CA VAL A 13 0.28 8.97 6.78
C VAL A 13 0.76 8.70 5.35
N CYS A 14 0.68 9.70 4.47
CA CYS A 14 1.30 9.65 3.15
C CYS A 14 2.63 10.40 3.21
N ILE A 15 3.74 9.73 2.91
CA ILE A 15 5.10 10.28 3.01
C ILE A 15 5.89 10.05 1.72
N GLY A 16 6.92 10.88 1.48
CA GLY A 16 7.72 10.85 0.27
C GLY A 16 8.00 12.26 -0.27
N ASP A 17 8.86 12.35 -1.27
CA ASP A 17 9.34 13.61 -1.82
C ASP A 17 8.25 14.54 -2.37
N SER A 18 8.60 15.81 -2.50
CA SER A 18 7.76 16.82 -3.13
C SER A 18 7.44 16.45 -4.58
N GLY A 19 6.20 16.73 -5.00
CA GLY A 19 5.74 16.47 -6.36
C GLY A 19 5.49 15.00 -6.72
N CYS A 20 5.69 14.03 -5.81
CA CYS A 20 5.39 12.61 -6.06
C CYS A 20 3.88 12.29 -6.14
N GLY A 21 3.02 13.26 -5.78
CA GLY A 21 1.56 13.13 -5.90
C GLY A 21 0.85 12.56 -4.66
N LYS A 22 1.41 12.73 -3.47
CA LYS A 22 0.80 12.32 -2.19
C LYS A 22 -0.59 12.95 -1.99
N SER A 23 -0.69 14.27 -2.12
CA SER A 23 -1.96 15.01 -2.05
C SER A 23 -2.92 14.56 -3.13
N SER A 24 -2.44 14.37 -4.36
CA SER A 24 -3.27 13.90 -5.48
C SER A 24 -3.85 12.50 -5.23
N LEU A 25 -3.11 11.59 -4.58
CA LEU A 25 -3.62 10.28 -4.18
C LEU A 25 -4.69 10.40 -3.09
N THR A 26 -4.45 11.23 -2.08
CA THR A 26 -5.40 11.47 -0.98
C THR A 26 -6.70 12.09 -1.49
N ILE A 27 -6.61 13.14 -2.32
CA ILE A 27 -7.75 13.81 -2.95
C ILE A 27 -8.50 12.82 -3.85
N ARG A 28 -7.77 12.02 -4.65
CA ARG A 28 -8.40 11.01 -5.51
C ARG A 28 -9.20 10.00 -4.70
N LEU A 29 -8.68 9.52 -3.57
CA LEU A 29 -9.38 8.56 -2.72
C LEU A 29 -10.61 9.19 -2.04
N CYS A 30 -10.49 10.41 -1.53
CA CYS A 30 -11.55 11.07 -0.78
C CYS A 30 -12.68 11.59 -1.69
N GLU A 31 -12.31 12.23 -2.79
CA GLU A 31 -13.18 13.07 -3.60
C GLU A 31 -13.39 12.53 -5.02
N GLY A 32 -12.65 11.49 -5.43
CA GLY A 32 -12.76 10.91 -6.77
C GLY A 32 -12.22 11.79 -7.90
N ARG A 33 -11.71 12.99 -7.60
CA ARG A 33 -11.21 13.94 -8.59
C ARG A 33 -9.68 14.01 -8.65
N PHE A 34 -9.18 14.64 -9.71
CA PHE A 34 -7.79 15.00 -9.89
C PHE A 34 -7.69 16.41 -10.46
N SER A 35 -6.75 17.20 -9.92
CA SER A 35 -6.35 18.48 -10.49
C SER A 35 -4.92 18.34 -11.04
N PRO A 36 -4.62 18.83 -12.25
CA PRO A 36 -3.26 18.92 -12.75
C PRO A 36 -2.47 20.04 -12.06
N HIS A 37 -3.16 21.05 -11.52
CA HIS A 37 -2.57 22.13 -10.74
C HIS A 37 -2.81 21.84 -9.26
N HIS A 38 -1.73 21.52 -8.56
CA HIS A 38 -1.71 21.46 -7.11
C HIS A 38 -0.56 22.33 -6.63
N ASP A 39 -0.86 23.27 -5.76
CA ASP A 39 0.16 23.99 -5.02
C ASP A 39 0.91 23.00 -4.13
N VAL A 40 2.18 23.29 -3.84
CA VAL A 40 2.95 22.46 -2.92
C VAL A 40 2.26 22.49 -1.55
N THR A 41 2.00 21.32 -0.98
CA THR A 41 1.35 21.18 0.33
C THR A 41 2.17 21.90 1.39
N ILE A 42 1.56 22.90 2.04
CA ILE A 42 2.14 23.61 3.17
C ILE A 42 1.64 22.94 4.45
N GLY A 43 2.50 22.19 5.12
CA GLY A 43 2.14 21.49 6.35
C GLY A 43 1.45 20.14 6.11
N VAL A 44 0.22 19.97 6.61
CA VAL A 44 -0.55 18.73 6.51
C VAL A 44 -2.00 18.98 6.13
N GLU A 45 -2.47 18.24 5.13
CA GLU A 45 -3.88 18.20 4.74
C GLU A 45 -4.58 16.95 5.28
N PHE A 46 -5.83 17.11 5.69
CA PHE A 46 -6.61 16.08 6.39
C PHE A 46 -7.75 15.55 5.52
N GLY A 47 -7.68 14.26 5.19
CA GLY A 47 -8.76 13.53 4.54
C GLY A 47 -9.34 12.46 5.44
N SER A 48 -10.56 11.99 5.15
CA SER A 48 -11.03 10.74 5.73
C SER A 48 -11.91 9.95 4.78
N ARG A 49 -11.73 8.62 4.78
CA ARG A 49 -12.51 7.69 3.96
C ARG A 49 -12.89 6.48 4.80
N ILE A 50 -14.14 6.02 4.71
CA ILE A 50 -14.57 4.76 5.31
C ILE A 50 -14.43 3.67 4.26
N VAL A 51 -13.77 2.57 4.61
CA VAL A 51 -13.55 1.42 3.74
C VAL A 51 -14.03 0.13 4.41
N PRO A 52 -14.56 -0.84 3.65
CA PRO A 52 -14.87 -2.16 4.19
C PRO A 52 -13.57 -2.92 4.51
N VAL A 53 -13.57 -3.68 5.60
CA VAL A 53 -12.46 -4.55 6.04
C VAL A 53 -12.99 -5.89 6.57
N GLY A 54 -12.20 -6.95 6.42
CA GLY A 54 -12.57 -8.30 6.88
C GLY A 54 -13.60 -8.99 5.97
N PRO A 55 -13.89 -10.28 6.22
CA PRO A 55 -14.93 -11.01 5.50
C PRO A 55 -16.30 -10.31 5.63
N PRO A 56 -17.15 -10.30 4.58
CA PRO A 56 -17.01 -10.96 3.27
C PRO A 56 -16.12 -10.22 2.24
N TYR A 57 -15.64 -9.00 2.53
CA TYR A 57 -14.82 -8.22 1.59
C TYR A 57 -13.40 -8.78 1.39
N SER A 58 -12.81 -9.37 2.43
CA SER A 58 -11.54 -10.09 2.32
C SER A 58 -11.70 -11.26 1.36
N LYS A 59 -11.10 -11.17 0.16
CA LYS A 59 -11.01 -12.33 -0.75
C LYS A 59 -10.42 -13.48 0.08
N PRO A 60 -11.11 -14.61 0.28
CA PRO A 60 -10.50 -15.74 0.94
C PRO A 60 -9.25 -16.06 0.15
N ALA A 61 -8.09 -16.01 0.81
CA ALA A 61 -6.80 -16.34 0.23
C ALA A 61 -7.01 -17.64 -0.58
N THR A 62 -6.84 -17.54 -1.89
CA THR A 62 -7.00 -18.69 -2.77
C THR A 62 -5.99 -19.72 -2.30
N PHE A 63 -6.46 -20.74 -1.60
CA PHE A 63 -5.66 -21.92 -1.28
C PHE A 63 -5.28 -22.55 -2.61
N LEU A 64 -4.11 -22.17 -3.14
CA LEU A 64 -3.49 -22.90 -4.23
C LEU A 64 -3.17 -24.30 -3.68
N PRO A 65 -3.70 -25.39 -4.26
CA PRO A 65 -3.18 -26.71 -3.94
C PRO A 65 -1.74 -26.76 -4.44
N SER A 66 -0.79 -26.95 -3.52
CA SER A 66 0.62 -27.16 -3.88
C SER A 66 0.70 -28.34 -4.84
N SER A 67 1.03 -28.07 -6.09
CA SER A 67 1.35 -29.09 -7.08
C SER A 67 2.66 -29.75 -6.64
N SER A 68 2.57 -30.91 -6.02
CA SER A 68 3.76 -31.73 -5.75
C SER A 68 4.34 -32.21 -7.09
N PRO A 69 5.64 -32.02 -7.36
CA PRO A 69 6.27 -32.57 -8.56
C PRO A 69 6.37 -34.09 -8.45
N ARG A 70 5.87 -34.77 -9.49
CA ARG A 70 6.04 -36.21 -9.72
C ARG A 70 7.52 -36.57 -9.68
N ARG A 71 7.86 -37.58 -8.89
CA ARG A 71 9.18 -38.23 -8.85
C ARG A 71 9.20 -39.37 -9.87
N PRO A 72 10.18 -39.45 -10.80
CA PRO A 72 10.44 -40.67 -11.55
C PRO A 72 11.70 -41.35 -11.00
N SER A 73 11.64 -42.66 -10.76
CA SER A 73 12.79 -43.54 -10.98
C SER A 73 12.37 -45.00 -10.97
N SER A 74 12.91 -45.67 -11.95
CA SER A 74 12.75 -47.04 -12.42
C SER A 74 13.43 -48.10 -11.55
N SER A 75 13.00 -49.35 -11.81
CA SER A 75 13.77 -50.61 -11.83
C SER A 75 14.30 -51.13 -10.48
N SER A 76 14.16 -52.40 -10.11
CA SER A 76 14.25 -53.63 -10.90
C SER A 76 13.81 -54.86 -10.06
N SER A 77 13.29 -55.88 -10.76
CA SER A 77 13.42 -57.36 -10.57
C SER A 77 13.51 -57.96 -9.15
N SER A 78 12.94 -59.11 -8.78
CA SER A 78 12.18 -60.20 -9.41
C SER A 78 12.04 -61.30 -8.34
N SER A 79 11.04 -62.19 -8.46
CA SER A 79 10.86 -63.50 -7.76
C SER A 79 10.58 -63.43 -6.25
N SER A 80 9.72 -64.23 -5.61
CA SER A 80 9.16 -65.56 -5.86
C SER A 80 7.92 -65.81 -4.97
N SER A 81 7.07 -66.75 -5.37
CA SER A 81 5.85 -67.25 -4.70
C SER A 81 6.10 -67.98 -3.34
N PRO A 82 5.04 -68.33 -2.56
CA PRO A 82 5.05 -68.53 -1.09
C PRO A 82 5.30 -70.01 -0.69
N PRO A 83 5.50 -70.35 0.61
CA PRO A 83 4.34 -70.77 1.44
C PRO A 83 4.49 -70.63 2.99
N SER A 84 3.35 -70.77 3.68
CA SER A 84 3.13 -71.39 5.00
C SER A 84 3.61 -70.73 6.31
N ALA A 85 2.62 -70.45 7.17
CA ALA A 85 2.74 -70.18 8.62
C ALA A 85 3.24 -71.41 9.41
N PRO A 86 3.70 -71.27 10.68
CA PRO A 86 2.74 -71.26 11.79
C PRO A 86 3.11 -70.43 13.05
N THR A 87 2.06 -70.04 13.79
CA THR A 87 1.94 -69.85 15.25
C THR A 87 2.91 -68.95 16.03
N GLY A 88 2.32 -67.90 16.64
CA GLY A 88 2.57 -67.57 18.05
C GLY A 88 3.18 -66.20 18.35
N ALA A 89 2.38 -65.13 18.41
CA ALA A 89 2.69 -63.92 19.19
C ALA A 89 1.41 -63.08 19.45
N PRO A 90 1.29 -62.38 20.59
CA PRO A 90 0.05 -61.75 21.04
C PRO A 90 -0.26 -60.45 20.28
N ALA A 91 -1.56 -60.13 20.19
CA ALA A 91 -2.09 -58.95 19.49
C ALA A 91 -1.55 -57.62 20.03
N PRO A 92 -1.12 -56.66 19.18
CA PRO A 92 -0.94 -55.28 19.60
C PRO A 92 -2.28 -54.53 19.61
N ALA A 93 -2.44 -53.65 20.59
CA ALA A 93 -3.63 -52.82 20.83
C ALA A 93 -4.06 -51.98 19.60
N PRO A 94 -5.35 -51.62 19.47
CA PRO A 94 -5.82 -50.80 18.35
C PRO A 94 -5.19 -49.40 18.40
N ILE A 95 -4.59 -49.01 17.28
CA ILE A 95 -4.06 -47.67 17.01
C ILE A 95 -5.27 -46.72 16.87
N PRO A 96 -5.30 -45.55 17.53
CA PRO A 96 -6.36 -44.57 17.31
C PRO A 96 -6.25 -44.02 15.88
N ILE A 97 -7.29 -44.21 15.08
CA ILE A 97 -7.48 -43.52 13.80
C ILE A 97 -7.75 -42.05 14.16
N PRO A 98 -6.98 -41.06 13.65
CA PRO A 98 -7.41 -39.68 13.73
C PRO A 98 -8.57 -39.50 12.75
N ASP A 99 -9.78 -39.77 13.24
CA ASP A 99 -11.03 -39.42 12.58
C ASP A 99 -11.17 -37.90 12.68
N GLY A 100 -10.67 -37.22 11.66
CA GLY A 100 -10.68 -35.79 11.55
C GLY A 100 -10.63 -35.41 10.09
N LEU A 101 -11.73 -35.65 9.37
CA LEU A 101 -12.00 -34.90 8.14
C LEU A 101 -11.76 -33.41 8.46
N PRO A 102 -11.09 -32.63 7.57
CA PRO A 102 -11.01 -31.19 7.75
C PRO A 102 -12.42 -30.63 7.91
N GLU A 103 -12.63 -29.79 8.92
CA GLU A 103 -13.92 -29.10 9.13
C GLU A 103 -14.36 -28.48 7.79
N PRO A 104 -15.62 -28.70 7.35
CA PRO A 104 -16.10 -28.08 6.13
C PRO A 104 -15.94 -26.56 6.22
N PRO A 105 -15.69 -25.85 5.10
CA PRO A 105 -15.54 -24.40 5.09
C PRO A 105 -16.75 -23.79 5.80
N ARG A 106 -16.50 -23.11 6.93
CA ARG A 106 -17.56 -22.44 7.69
C ARG A 106 -18.28 -21.50 6.73
N ASP A 107 -19.58 -21.71 6.57
CA ASP A 107 -20.43 -20.86 5.75
C ASP A 107 -20.28 -19.40 6.23
N THR A 108 -19.64 -18.56 5.41
CA THR A 108 -19.36 -17.15 5.73
C THR A 108 -20.58 -16.25 5.58
N SER A 109 -21.77 -16.83 5.33
CA SER A 109 -23.04 -16.11 5.11
C SER A 109 -23.54 -15.29 6.31
N HIS A 110 -22.96 -15.47 7.50
CA HIS A 110 -23.41 -14.84 8.75
C HIS A 110 -22.45 -13.79 9.37
N VAL A 111 -21.30 -13.47 8.76
CA VAL A 111 -20.37 -12.49 9.34
C VAL A 111 -20.73 -11.07 8.84
N PRO A 112 -21.08 -10.12 9.72
CA PRO A 112 -21.39 -8.75 9.31
C PRO A 112 -20.14 -8.04 8.81
N GLN A 113 -20.26 -7.34 7.67
CA GLN A 113 -19.19 -6.55 7.08
C GLN A 113 -18.69 -5.50 8.08
N LYS A 114 -17.39 -5.53 8.39
CA LYS A 114 -16.73 -4.52 9.21
C LYS A 114 -16.26 -3.34 8.38
N HIS A 115 -16.22 -2.17 9.00
CA HIS A 115 -15.83 -0.92 8.34
C HIS A 115 -14.75 -0.20 9.15
N MET A 116 -13.74 0.33 8.43
CA MET A 116 -12.66 1.10 9.02
C MET A 116 -12.66 2.51 8.44
N LYS A 117 -12.67 3.52 9.31
CA LYS A 117 -12.44 4.92 8.94
C LYS A 117 -10.94 5.17 8.88
N LEU A 118 -10.43 5.43 7.69
CA LEU A 118 -9.07 5.89 7.47
C LEU A 118 -9.01 7.40 7.72
N SER A 119 -8.21 7.82 8.69
CA SER A 119 -7.80 9.22 8.88
C SER A 119 -6.51 9.42 8.10
N LEU A 120 -6.58 10.17 7.02
CA LEU A 120 -5.48 10.38 6.07
C LEU A 120 -4.77 11.68 6.41
N TRP A 121 -3.46 11.58 6.62
CA TRP A 121 -2.57 12.69 6.92
C TRP A 121 -1.63 12.84 5.73
N ASP A 122 -1.94 13.79 4.85
CA ASP A 122 -1.09 14.12 3.72
C ASP A 122 0.02 15.07 4.17
N THR A 123 1.28 14.67 4.00
CA THR A 123 2.42 15.47 4.51
C THR A 123 3.13 16.23 3.40
N ALA A 124 3.63 17.42 3.73
CA ALA A 124 4.52 18.17 2.83
C ALA A 124 5.77 17.34 2.50
N GLY A 125 6.05 17.20 1.21
CA GLY A 125 7.22 16.44 0.73
C GLY A 125 8.50 17.25 0.61
N GLN A 126 8.49 18.52 0.99
CA GLN A 126 9.72 19.32 0.96
C GLN A 126 10.61 18.95 2.14
N GLU A 127 11.84 18.61 1.82
CA GLU A 127 12.90 18.29 2.77
C GLU A 127 13.12 19.38 3.84
N THR A 128 12.86 20.65 3.51
CA THR A 128 12.94 21.80 4.45
C THR A 128 11.95 21.69 5.61
N TYR A 129 10.86 20.92 5.47
CA TYR A 129 9.81 20.75 6.50
C TYR A 129 9.85 19.38 7.19
N LYS A 130 10.97 18.63 7.11
CA LYS A 130 11.11 17.29 7.73
C LYS A 130 10.83 17.30 9.24
N SER A 131 11.22 18.34 9.99
CA SER A 131 10.98 18.43 11.44
C SER A 131 9.49 18.54 11.80
N VAL A 132 8.73 19.34 11.04
CA VAL A 132 7.28 19.50 11.21
C VAL A 132 6.56 18.21 10.82
N THR A 133 6.98 17.61 9.70
CA THR A 133 6.42 16.36 9.15
C THR A 133 6.56 15.17 10.11
N ARG A 134 7.70 15.06 10.78
CA ARG A 134 7.99 13.99 11.75
C ARG A 134 7.02 13.94 12.92
N SER A 135 6.47 15.08 13.35
CA SER A 135 5.48 15.12 14.46
C SER A 135 4.20 14.33 14.14
N TYR A 136 3.88 14.18 12.85
CA TYR A 136 2.67 13.50 12.38
C TYR A 136 2.81 11.98 12.29
N PHE A 137 4.02 11.45 12.35
CA PHE A 137 4.27 9.99 12.29
C PHE A 137 3.81 9.29 13.56
N ARG A 138 3.78 10.01 14.69
CA ARG A 138 3.38 9.46 15.99
C ARG A 138 1.93 8.98 15.96
N GLY A 139 1.71 7.74 16.41
CA GLY A 139 0.41 7.09 16.43
C GLY A 139 -0.15 6.81 15.03
N ALA A 140 0.68 6.78 13.99
CA ALA A 140 0.27 6.24 12.69
C ALA A 140 0.30 4.70 12.74
N SER A 141 -0.77 4.06 12.29
CA SER A 141 -0.85 2.60 12.15
C SER A 141 -0.56 2.11 10.75
N GLY A 142 -0.68 3.01 9.76
CA GLY A 142 -0.33 2.73 8.38
C GLY A 142 0.43 3.89 7.74
N ALA A 143 1.24 3.58 6.74
CA ALA A 143 1.89 4.58 5.90
C ALA A 143 1.88 4.17 4.42
N LEU A 144 1.66 5.14 3.55
CA LEU A 144 1.95 5.04 2.13
C LEU A 144 3.25 5.77 1.87
N LEU A 145 4.25 5.03 1.40
CA LEU A 145 5.56 5.56 1.04
C LEU A 145 5.60 5.76 -0.47
N VAL A 146 5.48 7.01 -0.90
CA VAL A 146 5.17 7.37 -2.29
C VAL A 146 6.41 7.92 -3.00
N PHE A 147 6.72 7.34 -4.15
CA PHE A 147 7.71 7.87 -5.09
C PHE A 147 7.08 8.03 -6.48
N ASP A 148 7.80 8.70 -7.37
CA ASP A 148 7.38 8.99 -8.74
C ASP A 148 8.12 8.09 -9.73
N LEU A 149 7.38 7.34 -10.55
CA LEU A 149 7.95 6.38 -11.50
C LEU A 149 8.83 7.02 -12.59
N SER A 150 8.61 8.31 -12.90
CA SER A 150 9.43 9.06 -13.85
C SER A 150 10.61 9.82 -13.21
N ARG A 151 10.81 9.70 -11.88
CA ARG A 151 11.91 10.40 -11.18
C ARG A 151 12.61 9.50 -10.16
N ARG A 152 13.76 8.95 -10.55
CA ARG A 152 14.58 8.03 -9.75
C ARG A 152 15.04 8.60 -8.42
N GLN A 153 15.39 9.88 -8.38
CA GLN A 153 15.79 10.56 -7.13
C GLN A 153 14.75 10.36 -6.02
N THR A 154 13.47 10.40 -6.37
CA THR A 154 12.38 10.20 -5.40
C THR A 154 12.32 8.79 -4.85
N PHE A 155 12.80 7.80 -5.62
CA PHE A 155 12.94 6.41 -5.19
C PHE A 155 14.17 6.18 -4.32
N GLU A 156 15.28 6.86 -4.60
CA GLU A 156 16.49 6.78 -3.77
C GLU A 156 16.21 7.29 -2.34
N HIS A 157 15.46 8.38 -2.21
CA HIS A 157 15.08 8.96 -0.91
C HIS A 157 14.03 8.15 -0.12
N VAL A 158 13.37 7.16 -0.74
CA VAL A 158 12.40 6.27 -0.06
C VAL A 158 13.01 5.63 1.18
N THR A 159 14.29 5.27 1.12
CA THR A 159 15.01 4.66 2.26
C THR A 159 15.11 5.60 3.45
N ASP A 160 15.41 6.88 3.20
CA ASP A 160 15.49 7.88 4.27
C ASP A 160 14.12 8.15 4.89
N TRP A 161 13.08 8.25 4.05
CA TRP A 161 11.70 8.39 4.53
C TRP A 161 11.25 7.19 5.37
N LEU A 162 11.62 5.96 4.99
CA LEU A 162 11.31 4.77 5.76
C LEU A 162 12.04 4.77 7.11
N ASN A 163 13.32 5.15 7.13
CA ASN A 163 14.11 5.23 8.36
C ASN A 163 13.54 6.28 9.32
N ASP A 164 13.20 7.47 8.82
CA ASP A 164 12.55 8.53 9.59
C ASP A 164 11.19 8.08 10.16
N LEU A 165 10.40 7.36 9.36
CA LEU A 165 9.11 6.82 9.79
C LEU A 165 9.31 5.82 10.94
N ARG A 166 10.22 4.86 10.79
CA ARG A 166 10.47 3.79 11.78
C ARG A 166 11.01 4.29 13.12
N GLN A 167 11.67 5.44 13.13
CA GLN A 167 12.15 6.05 14.38
C GLN A 167 11.03 6.64 15.26
N ILE A 168 9.87 6.96 14.67
CA ILE A 168 8.84 7.78 15.32
C ILE A 168 7.47 7.09 15.38
N ALA A 169 7.15 6.27 14.37
CA ALA A 169 5.89 5.56 14.26
C ALA A 169 5.82 4.35 15.21
N GLU A 170 4.64 3.71 15.24
CA GLU A 170 4.43 2.50 16.03
C GLU A 170 5.27 1.33 15.47
N PRO A 171 5.79 0.42 16.33
CA PRO A 171 6.65 -0.70 15.88
C PRO A 171 6.03 -1.61 14.82
N ASP A 172 4.71 -1.82 14.90
CA ASP A 172 3.92 -2.63 13.95
C ASP A 172 3.22 -1.77 12.87
N ILE A 173 3.79 -0.62 12.50
CA ILE A 173 3.25 0.20 11.42
C ILE A 173 3.23 -0.58 10.10
N VAL A 174 2.08 -0.59 9.43
CA VAL A 174 1.91 -1.20 8.13
C VAL A 174 2.36 -0.22 7.06
N VAL A 175 3.40 -0.55 6.30
CA VAL A 175 3.91 0.30 5.22
C VAL A 175 3.66 -0.35 3.87
N VAL A 176 3.12 0.40 2.91
CA VAL A 176 3.02 0.01 1.50
C VAL A 176 3.85 1.00 0.66
N LEU A 177 4.68 0.47 -0.22
CA LEU A 177 5.44 1.27 -1.19
C LEU A 177 4.56 1.56 -2.40
N VAL A 178 4.52 2.82 -2.82
CA VAL A 178 3.65 3.28 -3.89
C VAL A 178 4.46 3.97 -4.98
N GLY A 179 4.49 3.38 -6.17
CA GLY A 179 5.05 4.00 -7.37
C GLY A 179 3.95 4.75 -8.11
N ASN A 180 3.91 6.08 -7.96
CA ASN A 180 2.85 6.90 -8.53
C ASN A 180 3.19 7.38 -9.96
N LYS A 181 2.18 7.95 -10.63
CA LYS A 181 2.24 8.47 -12.00
C LYS A 181 2.48 7.40 -13.07
N ALA A 182 1.95 6.20 -12.85
CA ALA A 182 2.03 5.10 -13.82
C ALA A 182 1.42 5.47 -15.20
N ASP A 183 0.53 6.46 -15.26
CA ASP A 183 -0.01 7.00 -16.50
C ASP A 183 1.02 7.66 -17.41
N LEU A 184 2.15 8.14 -16.87
CA LEU A 184 3.24 8.71 -17.66
C LEU A 184 4.11 7.64 -18.31
N ILE A 185 3.98 6.38 -17.88
CA ILE A 185 4.94 5.30 -18.15
C ILE A 185 4.35 4.18 -19.03
N LYS A 186 3.12 4.35 -19.54
CA LYS A 186 2.47 3.36 -20.41
C LYS A 186 3.10 3.36 -21.81
N GLY A 187 4.20 2.62 -21.95
CA GLY A 187 4.93 2.38 -23.22
C GLY A 187 5.78 1.10 -23.23
N ASP A 188 6.34 0.66 -22.10
CA ASP A 188 7.28 -0.48 -22.06
C ASP A 188 6.61 -1.84 -21.77
N GLY A 189 5.39 -2.05 -22.27
CA GLY A 189 4.54 -3.18 -21.91
C GLY A 189 4.40 -4.32 -22.93
N LEU A 190 5.10 -4.29 -24.07
CA LEU A 190 5.06 -5.37 -25.06
C LEU A 190 6.46 -5.56 -25.67
N GLY A 191 7.08 -6.71 -25.34
CA GLY A 191 8.22 -7.22 -26.09
C GLY A 191 7.83 -7.44 -27.55
N HIS A 192 8.63 -6.91 -28.46
CA HIS A 192 8.60 -7.28 -29.86
C HIS A 192 8.81 -8.79 -29.98
N GLY A 193 7.80 -9.48 -30.49
CA GLY A 193 8.02 -10.75 -31.16
C GLY A 193 8.75 -10.47 -32.46
N ASP A 194 9.79 -11.24 -32.71
CA ASP A 194 10.54 -11.31 -33.96
C ASP A 194 9.61 -11.31 -35.17
N GLY A 195 9.89 -10.41 -36.11
CA GLY A 195 9.19 -10.24 -37.36
C GLY A 195 10.13 -9.56 -38.34
N ASP A 196 11.00 -10.37 -38.93
CA ASP A 196 11.92 -10.02 -40.01
C ASP A 196 11.17 -9.34 -41.17
N GLY A 197 11.76 -8.28 -41.72
CA GLY A 197 11.21 -7.54 -42.85
C GLY A 197 12.17 -6.45 -43.35
N GLU A 198 13.19 -6.89 -44.08
CA GLU A 198 14.10 -6.08 -44.88
C GLU A 198 13.33 -5.23 -45.92
N GLY A 199 13.88 -4.05 -46.24
CA GLY A 199 13.38 -3.20 -47.33
C GLY A 199 14.10 -1.85 -47.40
N GLU A 200 15.27 -1.86 -48.04
CA GLU A 200 16.07 -0.69 -48.43
C GLU A 200 15.33 0.23 -49.40
N GLY A 201 15.75 1.51 -49.45
CA GLY A 201 15.31 2.46 -50.47
C GLY A 201 15.80 3.88 -50.23
N GLU A 202 17.00 4.16 -50.72
CA GLU A 202 17.65 5.49 -50.79
C GLU A 202 16.89 6.48 -51.69
N GLY A 203 17.06 7.77 -51.42
CA GLY A 203 16.57 8.85 -52.28
C GLY A 203 17.03 10.22 -51.79
N GLU A 204 18.22 10.63 -52.22
CA GLU A 204 18.78 11.97 -52.06
C GLU A 204 17.98 13.02 -52.85
N GLY A 205 17.89 14.24 -52.31
CA GLY A 205 17.31 15.39 -52.98
C GLY A 205 17.71 16.68 -52.27
N GLU A 206 18.78 17.31 -52.76
CA GLU A 206 19.24 18.63 -52.35
C GLU A 206 18.25 19.73 -52.77
N GLY A 207 18.07 20.73 -51.91
CA GLY A 207 17.31 21.94 -52.20
C GLY A 207 17.65 23.05 -51.22
N GLU A 208 18.62 23.90 -51.60
CA GLU A 208 18.98 25.12 -50.90
C GLU A 208 17.82 26.13 -50.89
N GLY A 209 17.57 26.75 -49.72
CA GLY A 209 16.63 27.85 -49.57
C GLY A 209 16.96 28.68 -48.32
N LYS A 210 17.65 29.80 -48.54
CA LYS A 210 17.94 30.84 -47.53
C LYS A 210 16.65 31.41 -46.95
N GLY A 211 16.58 31.48 -45.63
CA GLY A 211 15.55 32.21 -44.88
C GLY A 211 15.98 32.38 -43.43
N GLU A 212 16.75 33.43 -43.16
CA GLU A 212 16.99 33.91 -41.80
C GLU A 212 15.67 34.40 -41.21
N THR A 213 15.15 33.69 -40.22
CA THR A 213 14.23 34.27 -39.22
C THR A 213 14.54 33.60 -37.89
N ALA A 214 15.17 34.35 -37.00
CA ALA A 214 15.51 33.90 -35.66
C ALA A 214 14.25 33.89 -34.77
N GLU A 215 13.46 32.83 -34.86
CA GLU A 215 12.55 32.41 -33.80
C GLU A 215 13.18 31.20 -33.11
N ASN A 216 13.71 31.39 -31.90
CA ASN A 216 14.14 30.27 -31.07
C ASN A 216 14.03 30.62 -29.59
N LYS A 217 12.94 30.18 -28.96
CA LYS A 217 12.88 29.73 -27.56
C LYS A 217 11.47 29.21 -27.25
N ASP A 218 11.18 27.99 -27.69
CA ASP A 218 10.21 27.09 -27.06
C ASP A 218 10.40 25.66 -27.60
N LYS A 219 11.60 25.09 -27.36
CA LYS A 219 11.91 23.67 -27.55
C LYS A 219 12.43 23.04 -26.26
N ASP A 220 11.71 23.28 -25.17
CA ASP A 220 11.91 22.58 -23.91
C ASP A 220 10.55 22.08 -23.43
N LYS A 221 10.20 20.80 -23.70
CA LYS A 221 9.36 19.98 -22.80
C LYS A 221 9.04 18.53 -23.21
N ASP A 222 9.61 17.97 -24.26
CA ASP A 222 9.67 16.50 -24.37
C ASP A 222 10.95 16.00 -23.70
N LYS A 223 11.04 16.17 -22.37
CA LYS A 223 11.90 15.29 -21.58
C LYS A 223 11.16 13.97 -21.49
N ASP A 224 11.66 13.00 -22.25
CA ASP A 224 11.17 11.64 -22.35
C ASP A 224 10.57 11.14 -21.03
N ASN A 225 9.26 10.91 -21.02
CA ASN A 225 8.52 10.27 -19.93
C ASN A 225 8.91 8.77 -19.86
N LYS A 226 10.19 8.49 -19.63
CA LYS A 226 10.72 7.14 -19.55
C LYS A 226 10.60 6.63 -18.12
N ARG A 227 10.30 5.34 -17.99
CA ARG A 227 10.36 4.65 -16.69
C ARG A 227 11.77 4.73 -16.16
N GLU A 228 11.97 5.38 -15.01
CA GLU A 228 13.29 5.38 -14.35
C GLU A 228 13.43 4.29 -13.28
N VAL A 229 12.31 3.74 -12.80
CA VAL A 229 12.28 2.68 -11.77
C VAL A 229 11.44 1.50 -12.24
N THR A 230 12.05 0.31 -12.27
CA THR A 230 11.35 -0.91 -12.68
C THR A 230 10.51 -1.47 -11.55
N ARG A 231 9.42 -2.15 -11.89
CA ARG A 231 8.59 -2.85 -10.91
C ARG A 231 9.39 -3.87 -10.10
N GLN A 232 10.28 -4.63 -10.75
CA GLN A 232 11.11 -5.64 -10.10
C GLN A 232 12.06 -5.02 -9.07
N GLU A 233 12.68 -3.88 -9.40
CA GLU A 233 13.54 -3.13 -8.47
C GLU A 233 12.77 -2.65 -7.24
N ALA A 234 11.58 -2.06 -7.45
CA ALA A 234 10.75 -1.58 -6.36
C ALA A 234 10.22 -2.72 -5.47
N GLU A 235 9.81 -3.85 -6.05
CA GLU A 235 9.39 -5.04 -5.31
C GLU A 235 10.54 -5.66 -4.51
N ALA A 236 11.73 -5.76 -5.12
CA ALA A 236 12.92 -6.24 -4.45
C ALA A 236 13.31 -5.34 -3.27
N TRP A 237 13.23 -4.02 -3.46
CA TRP A 237 13.47 -3.04 -2.40
C TRP A 237 12.44 -3.19 -1.27
N ALA A 238 11.16 -3.33 -1.59
CA ALA A 238 10.10 -3.48 -0.58
C ALA A 238 10.33 -4.72 0.29
N ARG A 239 10.62 -5.87 -0.35
CA ARG A 239 10.93 -7.12 0.35
C ARG A 239 12.18 -7.00 1.22
N LYS A 240 13.25 -6.40 0.70
CA LYS A 240 14.53 -6.23 1.43
C LYS A 240 14.35 -5.39 2.69
N ASN A 241 13.52 -4.35 2.61
CA ASN A 241 13.33 -3.41 3.71
C ASN A 241 12.20 -3.78 4.65
N GLY A 242 11.48 -4.89 4.43
CA GLY A 242 10.33 -5.28 5.27
C GLY A 242 9.13 -4.36 5.12
N VAL A 243 8.92 -3.83 3.91
CA VAL A 243 7.70 -3.12 3.51
C VAL A 243 6.72 -4.17 2.99
N MET A 244 5.44 -4.05 3.36
CA MET A 244 4.43 -5.10 3.15
C MET A 244 4.31 -5.50 1.67
N GLU A 245 4.16 -4.51 0.81
CA GLU A 245 3.92 -4.72 -0.62
C GLU A 245 4.27 -3.47 -1.43
N TYR A 246 4.43 -3.65 -2.74
CA TYR A 246 4.58 -2.59 -3.72
C TYR A 246 3.33 -2.50 -4.60
N VAL A 247 2.87 -1.26 -4.86
CA VAL A 247 1.73 -0.98 -5.74
C VAL A 247 2.06 0.18 -6.68
N GLU A 248 1.83 0.00 -7.98
CA GLU A 248 1.87 1.11 -8.94
C GLU A 248 0.51 1.79 -9.02
N THR A 249 0.48 3.13 -8.91
CA THR A 249 -0.76 3.91 -8.90
C THR A 249 -0.72 5.04 -9.92
N SER A 250 -1.90 5.49 -10.33
CA SER A 250 -2.04 6.78 -11.01
C SER A 250 -3.16 7.59 -10.36
N ALA A 251 -2.78 8.69 -9.70
CA ALA A 251 -3.75 9.65 -9.22
C ALA A 251 -4.56 10.33 -10.35
N LYS A 252 -4.04 10.33 -11.59
CA LYS A 252 -4.69 10.91 -12.78
C LYS A 252 -5.77 10.01 -13.37
N SER A 253 -5.51 8.70 -13.49
CA SER A 253 -6.52 7.75 -13.98
C SER A 253 -7.38 7.16 -12.86
N GLY A 254 -6.90 7.19 -11.61
CA GLY A 254 -7.51 6.48 -10.47
C GLY A 254 -7.05 5.02 -10.34
N GLU A 255 -6.20 4.55 -11.26
CA GLU A 255 -5.70 3.17 -11.26
C GLU A 255 -4.95 2.85 -9.97
N ASN A 256 -5.37 1.74 -9.33
CA ASN A 256 -4.82 1.20 -8.08
C ASN A 256 -4.79 2.13 -6.87
N VAL A 257 -5.32 3.35 -6.95
CA VAL A 257 -5.33 4.29 -5.81
C VAL A 257 -6.10 3.68 -4.65
N GLU A 258 -7.36 3.31 -4.89
CA GLU A 258 -8.23 2.64 -3.92
C GLU A 258 -7.62 1.34 -3.36
N SER A 259 -7.03 0.52 -4.24
CA SER A 259 -6.36 -0.74 -3.88
C SER A 259 -5.20 -0.51 -2.90
N ALA A 260 -4.37 0.51 -3.11
CA ALA A 260 -3.23 0.81 -2.24
C ALA A 260 -3.67 1.11 -0.79
N PHE A 261 -4.70 1.96 -0.61
CA PHE A 261 -5.22 2.27 0.72
C PHE A 261 -5.95 1.10 1.37
N MET A 262 -6.71 0.32 0.58
CA MET A 262 -7.43 -0.84 1.10
C MET A 262 -6.50 -1.97 1.55
N ARG A 263 -5.37 -2.18 0.87
CA ARG A 263 -4.34 -3.14 1.30
C ARG A 263 -3.78 -2.81 2.68
N VAL A 264 -3.53 -1.52 2.94
CA VAL A 264 -3.10 -1.05 4.27
C VAL A 264 -4.21 -1.30 5.31
N ALA A 265 -5.45 -0.92 5.00
CA ALA A 265 -6.59 -1.09 5.90
C ALA A 265 -6.84 -2.56 6.28
N GLU A 266 -6.79 -3.46 5.28
CA GLU A 266 -6.99 -4.89 5.49
C GLU A 266 -5.87 -5.50 6.35
N ARG A 267 -4.62 -5.10 6.11
CA ARG A 267 -3.50 -5.58 6.94
C ARG A 267 -3.61 -5.05 8.38
N ILE A 268 -3.99 -3.79 8.57
CA ILE A 268 -4.25 -3.25 9.91
C ILE A 268 -5.36 -4.05 10.58
N TYR A 269 -6.45 -4.36 9.86
CA TYR A 269 -7.52 -5.20 10.40
C TYR A 269 -7.03 -6.59 10.83
N GLN A 270 -6.20 -7.26 10.02
CA GLN A 270 -5.58 -8.54 10.39
C GLN A 270 -4.73 -8.43 11.67
N ASN A 271 -3.95 -7.36 11.81
CA ASN A 271 -3.16 -7.09 13.01
C ASN A 271 -4.05 -6.84 14.25
N ILE A 272 -5.22 -6.20 14.09
CA ILE A 272 -6.22 -6.07 15.16
C ILE A 272 -6.72 -7.45 15.59
N GLN A 273 -7.10 -8.30 14.63
CA GLN A 273 -7.59 -9.66 14.92
C GLN A 273 -6.51 -10.53 15.59
N ALA A 274 -5.24 -10.30 15.26
CA ALA A 274 -4.10 -10.96 15.90
C ALA A 274 -3.78 -10.40 17.31
N GLY A 275 -4.52 -9.40 17.81
CA GLY A 275 -4.32 -8.81 19.13
C GLY A 275 -3.08 -7.91 19.25
N LYS A 276 -2.53 -7.43 18.12
CA LYS A 276 -1.33 -6.57 18.11
C LYS A 276 -1.61 -5.12 18.50
N TYR A 277 -2.87 -4.68 18.48
CA TYR A 277 -3.25 -3.32 18.84
C TYR A 277 -4.09 -3.31 20.12
N ASP A 278 -3.72 -2.45 21.07
CA ASP A 278 -4.62 -2.07 22.16
C ASP A 278 -5.58 -0.99 21.64
N LEU A 279 -6.87 -1.32 21.55
CA LEU A 279 -7.91 -0.42 21.03
C LEU A 279 -8.36 0.65 22.05
N ASN A 280 -7.97 0.48 23.32
CA ASN A 280 -8.30 1.42 24.41
C ASN A 280 -7.16 2.39 24.70
N ASP A 281 -5.93 2.11 24.26
CA ASP A 281 -4.81 3.02 24.41
C ASP A 281 -4.98 4.25 23.50
N ARG A 282 -4.86 5.44 24.10
CA ARG A 282 -4.90 6.72 23.38
C ARG A 282 -3.67 6.92 22.48
N ARG A 283 -2.57 6.22 22.75
CA ARG A 283 -1.34 6.27 21.95
C ARG A 283 -1.38 5.31 20.76
N SER A 284 -2.24 4.29 20.81
CA SER A 284 -2.47 3.38 19.70
C SER A 284 -2.99 4.13 18.47
N GLY A 285 -2.40 3.83 17.31
CA GLY A 285 -2.83 4.41 16.04
C GLY A 285 -4.14 3.84 15.50
N VAL A 286 -4.66 2.78 16.13
CA VAL A 286 -5.96 2.18 15.84
C VAL A 286 -6.88 2.38 17.04
N LYS A 287 -8.11 2.83 16.77
CA LYS A 287 -9.10 3.14 17.81
C LYS A 287 -10.41 2.39 17.55
N GLY A 288 -11.02 1.90 18.62
CA GLY A 288 -12.38 1.35 18.59
C GLY A 288 -13.48 2.43 18.55
N PRO A 289 -14.76 2.02 18.44
CA PRO A 289 -15.90 2.94 18.30
C PRO A 289 -16.05 3.94 19.45
N ALA A 290 -15.66 3.53 20.67
CA ALA A 290 -15.79 4.33 21.88
C ALA A 290 -14.76 5.48 21.99
N ALA A 291 -13.66 5.42 21.23
CA ALA A 291 -12.58 6.40 21.30
C ALA A 291 -12.78 7.61 20.36
N GLY A 292 -13.88 7.63 19.58
CA GLY A 292 -14.24 8.71 18.65
C GLY A 292 -14.90 9.94 19.29
N GLY A 293 -14.86 10.08 20.62
CA GLY A 293 -15.41 11.23 21.32
C GLY A 293 -14.70 12.54 20.95
N HIS A 294 -15.20 13.22 19.92
CA HIS A 294 -14.93 14.64 19.71
C HIS A 294 -15.41 15.39 20.97
N ARG A 295 -14.47 15.80 21.84
CA ARG A 295 -14.69 17.03 22.60
C ARG A 295 -14.78 18.14 21.56
N GLN A 296 -16.00 18.51 21.21
CA GLN A 296 -16.28 19.79 20.58
C GLN A 296 -15.68 20.85 21.50
N VAL A 297 -14.56 21.44 21.09
CA VAL A 297 -14.03 22.62 21.78
C VAL A 297 -15.05 23.70 21.51
N LYS A 298 -16.01 23.83 22.42
CA LYS A 298 -16.95 24.94 22.42
C LYS A 298 -16.11 26.15 22.79
N LEU A 299 -15.60 26.86 21.78
CA LEU A 299 -15.10 28.22 21.92
C LEU A 299 -16.29 29.04 22.40
N GLY A 300 -16.47 29.09 23.72
CA GLY A 300 -17.36 30.05 24.35
C GLY A 300 -16.81 31.42 24.03
N VAL A 301 -17.55 32.20 23.24
CA VAL A 301 -17.36 33.64 23.13
C VAL A 301 -17.62 34.20 24.52
N GLY A 302 -16.54 34.31 25.29
CA GLY A 302 -16.50 34.93 26.61
C GLY A 302 -16.57 36.43 26.44
N LYS A 303 -17.74 36.96 26.76
CA LYS A 303 -18.03 38.38 26.97
C LYS A 303 -16.94 39.02 27.85
N ALA A 304 -16.42 40.16 27.41
CA ALA A 304 -15.51 40.99 28.17
C ALA A 304 -16.13 41.37 29.53
N ALA A 305 -15.42 41.07 30.62
CA ALA A 305 -15.65 41.66 31.94
C ALA A 305 -14.36 41.57 32.79
N SER A 306 -13.74 42.73 32.98
CA SER A 306 -13.07 43.26 34.18
C SER A 306 -12.24 42.34 35.11
N SER A 307 -10.96 42.73 35.24
CA SER A 307 -10.16 42.88 36.48
C SER A 307 -10.01 41.71 37.47
N SER A 308 -8.77 41.25 37.67
CA SER A 308 -7.92 41.58 38.83
C SER A 308 -6.83 40.52 39.10
N SER A 309 -5.61 41.03 39.27
CA SER A 309 -4.49 40.53 40.10
C SER A 309 -4.19 39.02 40.22
N GLY A 310 -2.98 38.66 39.78
CA GLY A 310 -1.96 38.14 40.72
C GLY A 310 -1.63 36.64 40.69
N GLY A 311 -0.34 36.35 40.51
CA GLY A 311 0.33 35.23 41.20
C GLY A 311 0.91 34.13 40.30
N CYS A 312 2.22 34.18 40.06
CA CYS A 312 3.04 33.05 39.64
C CYS A 312 3.37 32.13 40.82
N CYS A 313 3.33 30.82 40.60
CA CYS A 313 4.32 29.83 41.06
C CYS A 313 4.06 28.49 40.34
#